data_AF-A0A7W0Q7F8-F1
#
_entry.id   AF-A0A7W0Q7F8-F1
#
_cell.length_a   1.000
_cell.length_b   1.000
_cell.length_c   1.000
_cell.angle_alpha   90.00
_cell.angle_beta   90.00
_cell.angle_gamma   90.00
#
_symmetry.space_group_name_H-M   'P 1'
#
loop_
_entity.id
_entity.type
_entity.pdbx_description
1 polymer ?
#
loop_
_entity_poly.entity_id
_entity_poly.type
_entity_poly.pdbx_seq_one_letter_code
_entity_poly.pdbx_strand_id
1 'polypeptide(L)'
;MAGVIVEVGARRFAVPYECPCCGAAPDSELIIALTPTKDRPVAPETARELGFPYCMRCVEHATRWESSSNVETGIKVLGLLLGLIFGMMVHLAVGIALFAVAVALSILLGRSRRAQAKAACGPACAATGLAVEYRGWSGNASTLEFASHVYAARFAEQNAAKLVNISPQLRKVTEGHKLARLAIPTPAAAVRTVPSPATVADWIARLETATGRVARLDSLHKALDACPDEADRKALIDTATRIELAALARKLDVAPGPTKTRQIQKAIIETRADNIPDELRDELVRQLEAQLR
;
A
#
# COMPACT_ATOMS: atom_id res chain seq x y z
N MET A 1 3.43 15.61 13.58
CA MET A 1 4.06 16.45 12.54
C MET A 1 3.09 16.51 11.39
N ALA A 2 2.85 17.68 10.81
CA ALA A 2 2.03 17.76 9.61
C ALA A 2 2.80 17.09 8.46
N GLY A 3 2.15 16.21 7.71
CA GLY A 3 2.76 15.58 6.54
C GLY A 3 2.96 16.55 5.39
N VAL A 4 3.51 16.05 4.30
CA VAL A 4 3.62 16.75 3.02
C VAL A 4 2.44 16.33 2.17
N ILE A 5 1.61 17.30 1.77
CA ILE A 5 0.49 17.07 0.86
C ILE A 5 1.00 17.11 -0.59
N VAL A 6 0.62 16.09 -1.36
CA VAL A 6 0.86 16.01 -2.80
C VAL A 6 -0.49 15.78 -3.50
N GLU A 7 -0.79 16.65 -4.45
CA GLU A 7 -1.96 16.54 -5.30
C GLU A 7 -1.54 16.06 -6.70
N VAL A 8 -2.21 15.02 -7.20
CA VAL A 8 -1.92 14.43 -8.51
C VAL A 8 -3.19 14.40 -9.35
N GLY A 9 -3.16 15.05 -10.51
CA GLY A 9 -4.29 15.21 -11.43
C GLY A 9 -4.63 13.94 -12.23
N ALA A 10 -3.87 12.88 -12.06
CA ALA A 10 -4.03 11.64 -12.80
C ALA A 10 -4.73 10.58 -11.94
N ARG A 11 -5.59 9.78 -12.60
CA ARG A 11 -6.19 8.58 -12.02
C ARG A 11 -5.16 7.46 -11.76
N ARG A 12 -4.02 7.52 -12.46
CA ARG A 12 -2.88 6.61 -12.30
C ARG A 12 -1.61 7.40 -12.02
N PHE A 13 -0.90 7.02 -10.98
CA PHE A 13 0.38 7.61 -10.58
C PHE A 13 1.41 6.52 -10.37
N ALA A 14 2.68 6.87 -10.60
CA ALA A 14 3.80 6.00 -10.30
C ALA A 14 4.06 6.01 -8.80
N VAL A 15 4.30 4.85 -8.20
CA VAL A 15 4.61 4.71 -6.77
C VAL A 15 6.07 4.30 -6.64
N PRO A 16 6.91 5.06 -5.92
CA PRO A 16 8.30 4.67 -5.69
C PRO A 16 8.41 3.30 -5.02
N TYR A 17 9.31 2.45 -5.50
CA TYR A 17 9.53 1.11 -4.93
C TYR A 17 10.44 1.15 -3.69
N GLU A 18 9.94 1.75 -2.63
CA GLU A 18 10.57 1.79 -1.31
C GLU A 18 9.49 1.94 -0.24
N CYS A 19 9.80 1.60 1.02
CA CYS A 19 8.83 1.79 2.09
C CYS A 19 8.61 3.29 2.40
N PRO A 20 7.37 3.82 2.35
CA PRO A 20 7.09 5.23 2.67
C PRO A 20 7.42 5.61 4.11
N CYS A 21 7.48 4.65 5.02
CA CYS A 21 7.78 4.89 6.42
C CYS A 21 9.28 5.00 6.68
N CYS A 22 10.08 4.01 6.25
CA CYS A 22 11.50 3.92 6.63
C CYS A 22 12.49 3.96 5.46
N GLY A 23 12.02 3.98 4.22
CA GLY A 23 12.86 3.96 3.01
C GLY A 23 13.54 2.62 2.72
N ALA A 24 13.28 1.57 3.51
CA ALA A 24 13.81 0.23 3.24
C ALA A 24 13.20 -0.39 1.97
N ALA A 25 13.87 -1.40 1.42
CA ALA A 25 13.32 -2.21 0.33
C ALA A 25 11.99 -2.84 0.78
N PRO A 26 10.92 -2.74 -0.02
CA PRO A 26 9.62 -3.27 0.34
C PRO A 26 9.54 -4.77 0.06
N ASP A 27 8.92 -5.51 0.97
CA ASP A 27 8.65 -6.96 0.91
C ASP A 27 7.17 -7.27 1.16
N SER A 28 6.35 -6.22 1.30
CA SER A 28 4.93 -6.27 1.55
C SER A 28 4.22 -5.09 0.88
N GLU A 29 2.89 -5.11 0.90
CA GLU A 29 2.05 -4.06 0.34
C GLU A 29 0.99 -3.70 1.37
N LEU A 30 0.84 -2.39 1.61
CA LEU A 30 -0.20 -1.87 2.46
C LEU A 30 -1.33 -1.32 1.60
N ILE A 31 -2.49 -1.94 1.74
CA ILE A 31 -3.69 -1.57 0.99
C ILE A 31 -4.48 -0.53 1.78
N ILE A 32 -4.58 0.67 1.22
CA ILE A 32 -5.40 1.75 1.77
C ILE A 32 -6.78 1.66 1.13
N ALA A 33 -7.77 1.22 1.89
CA ALA A 33 -9.16 1.18 1.45
C ALA A 33 -9.70 2.61 1.27
N LEU A 34 -10.20 2.92 0.07
CA LEU A 34 -10.83 4.18 -0.25
C LEU A 34 -12.32 4.11 0.11
N THR A 35 -12.66 4.44 1.35
CA THR A 35 -14.06 4.54 1.77
C THR A 35 -14.58 5.96 1.51
N PRO A 36 -15.56 6.13 0.59
CA PRO A 36 -16.12 7.45 0.33
C PRO A 36 -16.87 7.94 1.56
N THR A 37 -16.55 9.15 1.99
CA THR A 37 -17.28 9.88 3.04
C THR A 37 -17.67 11.25 2.51
N LYS A 38 -18.64 11.93 3.12
CA LYS A 38 -19.09 13.27 2.69
C LYS A 38 -17.91 14.25 2.57
N ASP A 39 -16.93 14.13 3.47
CA ASP A 39 -15.76 15.00 3.54
C ASP A 39 -14.56 14.47 2.75
N ARG A 40 -14.61 13.22 2.29
CA ARG A 40 -13.55 12.57 1.48
C ARG A 40 -14.20 11.78 0.34
N PRO A 41 -14.63 12.46 -0.73
CA PRO A 41 -15.12 11.76 -1.90
C PRO A 41 -13.97 10.99 -2.56
N VAL A 42 -14.31 9.86 -3.17
CA VAL A 42 -13.38 9.01 -3.94
C VAL A 42 -13.71 9.23 -5.42
N ALA A 43 -12.70 9.28 -6.28
CA ALA A 43 -12.97 9.45 -7.71
C ALA A 43 -13.79 8.25 -8.24
N PRO A 44 -14.83 8.48 -9.07
CA PRO A 44 -15.76 7.43 -9.50
C PRO A 44 -15.11 6.22 -10.17
N GLU A 45 -13.94 6.44 -10.79
CA GLU A 45 -13.19 5.44 -11.56
C GLU A 45 -11.83 5.09 -10.92
N THR A 46 -11.55 5.58 -9.70
CA THR A 46 -10.36 5.15 -8.97
C THR A 46 -10.59 3.76 -8.40
N ALA A 47 -9.54 2.94 -8.34
CA ALA A 47 -9.58 1.68 -7.63
C ALA A 47 -10.12 1.89 -6.21
N ARG A 48 -10.94 0.96 -5.71
CA ARG A 48 -11.49 1.03 -4.34
C ARG A 48 -10.41 0.99 -3.26
N GLU A 49 -9.19 0.67 -3.64
CA GLU A 49 -8.05 0.39 -2.81
C GLU A 49 -6.80 0.96 -3.49
N LEU A 50 -5.90 1.58 -2.72
CA LEU A 50 -4.59 2.00 -3.18
C LEU A 50 -3.52 1.17 -2.49
N GLY A 51 -2.71 0.47 -3.27
CA GLY A 51 -1.57 -0.28 -2.78
C GLY A 51 -0.31 0.59 -2.72
N PHE A 52 0.37 0.58 -1.57
CA PHE A 52 1.70 1.17 -1.43
C PHE A 52 2.71 0.10 -1.00
N PRO A 53 3.92 0.08 -1.58
CA PRO A 53 4.96 -0.86 -1.17
C PRO A 53 5.44 -0.52 0.23
N TYR A 54 5.45 -1.47 1.16
CA TYR A 54 5.97 -1.29 2.52
C TYR A 54 6.93 -2.43 2.86
N CYS A 55 7.76 -2.24 3.89
CA CYS A 55 8.39 -3.37 4.54
C CYS A 55 7.42 -4.00 5.57
N MET A 56 7.52 -5.31 5.77
CA MET A 56 6.64 -6.11 6.61
C MET A 56 6.63 -5.60 8.04
N ARG A 57 7.79 -5.16 8.54
CA ARG A 57 7.92 -4.53 9.87
C ARG A 57 7.06 -3.27 9.99
N CYS A 58 7.03 -2.41 8.98
CA CYS A 58 6.23 -1.20 8.98
C CYS A 58 4.74 -1.50 8.76
N VAL A 59 4.38 -2.52 7.99
CA VAL A 59 3.00 -3.01 7.87
C VAL A 59 2.49 -3.48 9.23
N GLU A 60 3.19 -4.41 9.88
CA GLU A 60 2.80 -4.93 11.20
C GLU A 60 2.67 -3.81 12.24
N HIS A 61 3.60 -2.86 12.21
CA HIS A 61 3.59 -1.72 13.11
C HIS A 61 2.37 -0.82 12.87
N ALA A 62 2.09 -0.45 11.62
CA ALA A 62 0.92 0.35 11.27
C ALA A 62 -0.39 -0.37 11.62
N THR A 63 -0.50 -1.67 11.33
CA THR A 63 -1.68 -2.48 11.68
C THR A 63 -1.88 -2.58 13.20
N ARG A 64 -0.79 -2.71 14.00
CA ARG A 64 -0.87 -2.66 15.46
C ARG A 64 -1.32 -1.28 15.97
N TRP A 65 -0.88 -0.21 15.32
CA TRP A 65 -1.33 1.15 15.64
C TRP A 65 -2.84 1.32 15.36
N GLU A 66 -3.32 0.94 14.19
CA GLU A 66 -4.74 1.07 13.81
C GLU A 66 -5.67 0.15 14.61
N SER A 67 -5.25 -1.09 14.88
CA SER A 67 -6.02 -1.99 15.73
C SER A 67 -6.14 -1.48 17.17
N SER A 68 -5.25 -0.58 17.62
CA SER A 68 -5.40 0.06 18.93
C SER A 68 -6.65 0.93 19.04
N SER A 69 -7.02 1.67 17.97
CA SER A 69 -8.26 2.46 17.93
C SER A 69 -9.50 1.59 17.81
N ASN A 70 -9.41 0.47 17.09
CA ASN A 70 -10.55 -0.45 16.94
C ASN A 70 -10.90 -1.14 18.27
N VAL A 71 -9.88 -1.56 19.03
CA VAL A 71 -10.10 -2.16 20.36
C VAL A 71 -10.62 -1.12 21.36
N GLU A 72 -10.12 0.12 21.32
CA GLU A 72 -10.65 1.20 22.16
C GLU A 72 -12.14 1.44 21.90
N THR A 73 -12.54 1.52 20.63
CA THR A 73 -13.94 1.68 20.23
C THR A 73 -14.78 0.48 20.65
N GLY A 74 -14.30 -0.75 20.43
CA GLY A 74 -15.00 -1.97 20.82
C GLY A 74 -15.29 -2.06 22.32
N ILE A 75 -14.30 -1.72 23.17
CA ILE A 75 -14.49 -1.71 24.63
C ILE A 75 -15.53 -0.67 25.05
N LYS A 76 -15.52 0.53 24.44
CA LYS A 76 -16.50 1.58 24.75
C LYS A 76 -17.91 1.17 24.36
N VAL A 77 -18.09 0.58 23.18
CA VAL A 77 -19.40 0.09 22.71
C VAL A 77 -19.90 -1.03 23.63
N LEU A 78 -19.04 -2.00 23.97
CA LEU A 78 -19.40 -3.07 24.90
C LEU A 78 -19.77 -2.51 26.28
N GLY A 79 -18.98 -1.57 26.81
CA GLY A 79 -19.26 -0.91 28.08
C GLY A 79 -20.57 -0.15 28.08
N LEU A 80 -20.91 0.52 26.97
CA LEU A 80 -22.20 1.20 26.80
C LEU A 80 -23.36 0.21 26.82
N LEU A 81 -23.26 -0.89 26.08
CA LEU A 81 -24.30 -1.93 26.05
C LEU A 81 -24.52 -2.55 27.43
N LEU A 82 -23.44 -2.90 28.13
CA LEU A 82 -23.51 -3.41 29.50
C LEU A 82 -24.10 -2.36 30.45
N GLY A 83 -23.65 -1.12 30.36
CA GLY A 83 -24.18 -0.02 31.17
C GLY A 83 -25.69 0.17 31.00
N LEU A 84 -26.20 0.09 29.76
CA LEU A 84 -27.63 0.17 29.46
C LEU A 84 -28.41 -1.01 30.02
N ILE A 85 -27.94 -2.24 29.80
CA ILE A 85 -28.61 -3.47 30.28
C ILE A 85 -28.73 -3.45 31.81
N PHE A 86 -27.62 -3.20 32.52
CA PHE A 86 -27.62 -3.18 33.99
C PHE A 86 -28.35 -1.95 34.57
N GLY A 87 -28.30 -0.82 33.86
CA GLY A 87 -29.04 0.39 34.23
C GLY A 87 -30.56 0.20 34.21
N MET A 88 -31.07 -0.56 33.22
CA MET A 88 -32.49 -0.86 33.08
C MET A 88 -32.95 -2.01 33.98
N MET A 89 -32.15 -3.07 34.10
CA MET A 89 -32.58 -4.33 34.76
C MET A 89 -32.28 -4.37 36.26
N VAL A 90 -31.29 -3.62 36.74
CA VAL A 90 -30.79 -3.70 38.12
C VAL A 90 -30.89 -2.36 38.83
N HIS A 91 -30.05 -1.39 38.43
CA HIS A 91 -30.00 -0.07 39.04
C HIS A 91 -29.18 0.89 38.16
N LEU A 92 -29.68 2.12 37.97
CA LEU A 92 -29.02 3.13 37.13
C LEU A 92 -27.56 3.38 37.55
N ALA A 93 -27.29 3.50 38.85
CA ALA A 93 -25.92 3.73 39.35
C ALA A 93 -24.93 2.61 38.99
N VAL A 94 -25.38 1.35 38.95
CA VAL A 94 -24.54 0.21 38.54
C VAL A 94 -24.21 0.31 37.05
N GLY A 95 -25.21 0.64 36.23
CA GLY A 95 -25.02 0.86 34.80
C GLY A 95 -24.01 1.97 34.50
N ILE A 96 -24.12 3.12 35.19
CA ILE A 96 -23.17 4.24 35.08
C ILE A 96 -21.76 3.82 35.49
N ALA A 97 -21.62 3.10 36.61
CA ALA A 97 -20.32 2.63 37.09
C ALA A 97 -19.63 1.69 36.09
N LEU A 98 -20.36 0.73 35.51
CA LEU A 98 -19.83 -0.19 34.49
C LEU A 98 -19.35 0.55 33.25
N PHE A 99 -20.15 1.52 32.77
CA PHE A 99 -19.75 2.35 31.63
C PHE A 99 -18.48 3.16 31.94
N ALA A 100 -18.40 3.79 33.11
CA ALA A 100 -17.24 4.57 33.53
C ALA A 100 -15.96 3.71 33.61
N VAL A 101 -16.06 2.50 34.16
CA VAL A 101 -14.95 1.53 34.21
C VAL A 101 -14.50 1.12 32.82
N ALA A 102 -15.44 0.82 31.91
CA ALA A 102 -15.12 0.47 30.53
C ALA A 102 -14.41 1.62 29.79
N VAL A 103 -14.86 2.87 29.99
CA VAL A 103 -14.20 4.06 29.44
C VAL A 103 -12.79 4.19 29.99
N ALA A 104 -12.59 4.10 31.31
CA ALA A 104 -11.28 4.19 31.93
C ALA A 104 -10.32 3.10 31.42
N LEU A 105 -10.80 1.85 31.32
CA LEU A 105 -10.02 0.73 30.81
C LEU A 105 -9.66 0.92 29.33
N SER A 106 -10.60 1.42 28.51
CA SER A 106 -10.33 1.70 27.09
C SER A 106 -9.22 2.75 26.91
N ILE A 107 -9.21 3.79 27.74
CA ILE A 107 -8.19 4.85 27.72
C ILE A 107 -6.84 4.28 28.16
N LEU A 108 -6.81 3.50 29.24
CA LEU A 108 -5.57 2.90 29.77
C LEU A 108 -4.92 1.97 28.73
N LEU A 109 -5.72 1.05 28.17
CA LEU A 109 -5.25 0.10 27.15
C LEU A 109 -4.85 0.81 25.87
N GLY A 110 -5.63 1.82 25.43
CA GLY A 110 -5.31 2.64 24.27
C GLY A 110 -3.97 3.37 24.44
N ARG A 111 -3.72 3.99 25.61
CA ARG A 111 -2.45 4.67 25.91
C ARG A 111 -1.28 3.70 25.96
N SER A 112 -1.44 2.55 26.61
CA SER A 112 -0.40 1.53 26.69
C SER A 112 -0.01 1.00 25.30
N ARG A 113 -1.00 0.64 24.48
CA ARG A 113 -0.75 0.16 23.10
C ARG A 113 -0.11 1.21 22.22
N ARG A 114 -0.57 2.46 22.28
CA ARG A 114 0.06 3.57 21.53
C ARG A 114 1.48 3.85 22.02
N ALA A 115 1.75 3.72 23.32
CA ALA A 115 3.11 3.85 23.85
C ALA A 115 4.03 2.72 23.35
N GLN A 116 3.56 1.47 23.34
CA GLN A 116 4.29 0.33 22.79
C GLN A 116 4.58 0.49 21.30
N ALA A 117 3.58 0.90 20.51
CA ALA A 117 3.77 1.15 19.09
C ALA A 117 4.72 2.33 18.82
N LYS A 118 4.71 3.38 19.64
CA LYS A 118 5.71 4.45 19.58
C LYS A 118 7.12 3.93 19.90
N ALA A 119 7.26 3.10 20.93
CA ALA A 119 8.54 2.52 21.31
C ALA A 119 9.10 1.55 20.24
N ALA A 120 8.22 0.93 19.44
CA ALA A 120 8.61 0.08 18.32
C ALA A 120 9.08 0.85 17.07
N CYS A 121 8.91 2.18 17.04
CA CYS A 121 9.39 3.01 15.93
C CYS A 121 10.92 3.04 15.94
N GLY A 122 11.54 2.64 14.82
CA GLY A 122 12.97 2.83 14.62
C GLY A 122 13.32 4.31 14.36
N PRO A 123 14.61 4.68 14.42
CA PRO A 123 15.04 6.05 14.15
C PRO A 123 14.73 6.53 12.73
N ALA A 124 14.54 5.59 11.79
CA ALA A 124 14.19 5.88 10.40
C ALA A 124 12.67 5.95 10.15
N CYS A 125 11.82 5.61 11.12
CA CYS A 125 10.37 5.61 10.91
C CYS A 125 9.82 7.04 10.80
N ALA A 126 9.12 7.33 9.71
CA ALA A 126 8.50 8.64 9.49
C ALA A 126 7.20 8.87 10.29
N ALA A 127 6.47 7.80 10.63
CA ALA A 127 5.19 7.90 11.33
C ALA A 127 4.99 6.75 12.33
N THR A 128 4.11 6.98 13.32
CA THR A 128 3.66 5.95 14.27
C THR A 128 2.52 5.08 13.73
N GLY A 129 1.82 5.56 12.69
CA GLY A 129 0.75 4.84 12.00
C GLY A 129 1.07 4.76 10.50
N LEU A 130 0.05 4.92 9.64
CA LEU A 130 0.26 5.01 8.20
C LEU A 130 1.21 6.15 7.84
N ALA A 131 2.19 5.88 6.99
CA ALA A 131 3.08 6.91 6.46
C ALA A 131 2.51 7.59 5.21
N VAL A 132 1.45 7.01 4.62
CA VAL A 132 0.70 7.58 3.49
C VAL A 132 -0.78 7.55 3.84
N GLU A 133 -1.45 8.69 3.71
CA GLU A 133 -2.89 8.80 3.93
C GLU A 133 -3.57 9.39 2.69
N TYR A 134 -4.66 8.77 2.25
CA TYR A 134 -5.50 9.33 1.21
C TYR A 134 -6.46 10.36 1.81
N ARG A 135 -6.30 11.62 1.41
CA ARG A 135 -7.09 12.75 1.91
C ARG A 135 -8.37 12.97 1.11
N GLY A 136 -8.50 12.37 -0.06
CA GLY A 136 -9.72 12.46 -0.88
C GLY A 136 -9.42 12.88 -2.31
N TRP A 137 -10.49 13.04 -3.07
CA TRP A 137 -10.49 13.53 -4.44
C TRP A 137 -11.17 14.90 -4.50
N SER A 138 -10.57 15.87 -5.19
CA SER A 138 -11.19 17.19 -5.36
C SER A 138 -10.98 17.69 -6.78
N GLY A 139 -12.09 17.98 -7.47
CA GLY A 139 -12.07 18.43 -8.86
C GLY A 139 -11.52 17.33 -9.77
N ASN A 140 -10.24 17.40 -10.12
CA ASN A 140 -9.55 16.41 -10.96
C ASN A 140 -8.31 15.81 -10.27
N ALA A 141 -8.06 16.11 -9.00
CA ALA A 141 -6.83 15.69 -8.31
C ALA A 141 -7.12 14.76 -7.14
N SER A 142 -6.28 13.74 -7.00
CA SER A 142 -6.17 12.91 -5.80
C SER A 142 -5.21 13.57 -4.81
N THR A 143 -5.63 13.72 -3.57
CA THR A 143 -4.82 14.31 -2.50
C THR A 143 -4.26 13.22 -1.61
N LEU A 144 -2.93 13.15 -1.51
CA LEU A 144 -2.19 12.22 -0.66
C LEU A 144 -1.36 13.00 0.34
N GLU A 145 -1.37 12.58 1.60
CA GLU A 145 -0.49 13.11 2.63
C GLU A 145 0.59 12.07 2.98
N PHE A 146 1.84 12.52 2.96
CA PHE A 146 3.00 11.70 3.26
C PHE A 146 3.69 12.16 4.54
N ALA A 147 3.92 11.24 5.48
CA ALA A 147 4.69 11.54 6.68
C ALA A 147 6.19 11.72 6.38
N SER A 148 6.73 10.96 5.42
CA SER A 148 8.14 11.05 5.01
C SER A 148 8.33 12.12 3.94
N HIS A 149 9.11 13.16 4.25
CA HIS A 149 9.48 14.20 3.28
C HIS A 149 10.27 13.64 2.10
N VAL A 150 11.17 12.68 2.35
CA VAL A 150 12.01 12.07 1.30
C VAL A 150 11.15 11.27 0.34
N TYR A 151 10.21 10.48 0.87
CA TYR A 151 9.28 9.72 0.04
C TYR A 151 8.35 10.64 -0.75
N ALA A 152 7.82 11.69 -0.12
CA ALA A 152 7.00 12.69 -0.81
C ALA A 152 7.73 13.34 -1.99
N ALA A 153 9.01 13.70 -1.81
CA ALA A 153 9.84 14.25 -2.89
C ALA A 153 10.01 13.26 -4.06
N ARG A 154 10.28 11.98 -3.78
CA ARG A 154 10.45 10.95 -4.81
C ARG A 154 9.15 10.63 -5.53
N PHE A 155 8.05 10.54 -4.79
CA PHE A 155 6.72 10.39 -5.36
C PHE A 155 6.38 11.57 -6.28
N ALA A 156 6.68 12.79 -5.85
CA ALA A 156 6.48 13.99 -6.65
C ALA A 156 7.38 14.02 -7.90
N GLU A 157 8.63 13.59 -7.78
CA GLU A 157 9.58 13.47 -8.91
C GLU A 157 9.07 12.50 -9.98
N GLN A 158 8.64 11.29 -9.57
CA GLN A 158 8.10 10.29 -10.50
C GLN A 158 6.76 10.70 -11.14
N ASN A 159 6.04 11.64 -10.54
CA ASN A 159 4.75 12.13 -11.02
C ASN A 159 4.81 13.59 -11.45
N ALA A 160 5.98 14.15 -11.75
CA ALA A 160 6.16 15.59 -11.98
C ALA A 160 5.20 16.16 -13.04
N ALA A 161 4.97 15.42 -14.13
CA ALA A 161 4.05 15.82 -15.21
C ALA A 161 2.56 15.79 -14.82
N LYS A 162 2.22 15.19 -13.68
CA LYS A 162 0.84 14.98 -13.19
C LYS A 162 0.55 15.76 -11.91
N LEU A 163 1.54 16.47 -11.36
CA LEU A 163 1.36 17.26 -10.15
C LEU A 163 0.41 18.43 -10.41
N VAL A 164 -0.52 18.63 -9.48
CA VAL A 164 -1.44 19.77 -9.45
C VAL A 164 -1.17 20.52 -8.14
N ASN A 165 -1.41 21.85 -8.12
CA ASN A 165 -1.34 22.66 -6.90
C ASN A 165 -0.06 22.44 -6.06
N ILE A 166 1.13 22.61 -6.65
CA ILE A 166 2.40 22.39 -5.94
C ILE A 166 2.53 23.38 -4.77
N SER A 167 2.29 22.88 -3.55
CA SER A 167 2.38 23.68 -2.33
C SER A 167 3.81 24.19 -2.10
N PRO A 168 3.99 25.32 -1.39
CA PRO A 168 5.33 25.81 -1.02
C PRO A 168 6.15 24.78 -0.24
N GLN A 169 5.49 23.99 0.61
CA GLN A 169 6.13 22.91 1.37
C GLN A 169 6.64 21.79 0.44
N LEU A 170 5.82 21.36 -0.53
CA LEU A 170 6.23 20.35 -1.50
C LEU A 170 7.39 20.84 -2.38
N ARG A 171 7.34 22.11 -2.81
CA ARG A 171 8.44 22.74 -3.56
C ARG A 171 9.74 22.73 -2.77
N LYS A 172 9.71 23.18 -1.51
CA LYS A 172 10.89 23.17 -0.63
C LYS A 172 11.47 21.76 -0.44
N VAL A 173 10.61 20.76 -0.27
CA VAL A 173 11.02 19.36 -0.05
C VAL A 173 11.61 18.76 -1.32
N THR A 174 11.02 19.02 -2.49
CA THR A 174 11.53 18.54 -3.78
C THR A 174 12.85 19.21 -4.19
N GLU A 175 12.97 20.53 -4.01
CA GLU A 175 14.22 21.26 -4.23
C GLU A 175 15.32 20.80 -3.27
N GLY A 176 15.02 20.69 -1.97
CA GLY A 176 15.94 20.17 -0.97
C GLY A 176 16.40 18.75 -1.30
N HIS A 177 15.50 17.89 -1.79
CA HIS A 177 15.86 16.54 -2.22
C HIS A 177 16.81 16.55 -3.43
N LYS A 178 16.56 17.41 -4.43
CA LYS A 178 17.45 17.56 -5.59
C LYS A 178 18.85 18.02 -5.16
N LEU A 179 18.95 19.01 -4.28
CA LEU A 179 20.22 19.49 -3.75
C LEU A 179 20.95 18.42 -2.93
N ALA A 180 20.23 17.67 -2.08
CA ALA A 180 20.82 16.60 -1.28
C ALA A 180 21.39 15.46 -2.15
N ARG A 181 20.75 15.14 -3.29
CA ARG A 181 21.29 14.19 -4.26
C ARG A 181 22.57 14.66 -4.93
N LEU A 182 22.72 15.97 -5.15
CA LEU A 182 23.93 16.56 -5.73
C LEU A 182 25.09 16.62 -4.72
N ALA A 183 24.78 16.79 -3.44
CA ALA A 183 25.76 17.00 -2.38
C ALA A 183 26.41 15.71 -1.85
N ILE A 184 25.80 14.54 -2.06
CA ILE A 184 26.46 13.27 -1.80
C ILE A 184 27.27 12.98 -3.07
N PRO A 185 28.60 13.17 -3.10
CA PRO A 185 29.41 12.58 -4.16
C PRO A 185 29.04 11.11 -4.13
N THR A 186 28.39 10.64 -5.19
CA THR A 186 28.11 9.21 -5.36
C THR A 186 29.45 8.55 -5.13
N PRO A 187 29.66 7.81 -4.02
CA PRO A 187 31.01 7.37 -3.67
C PRO A 187 31.53 6.60 -4.87
N ALA A 188 32.48 7.21 -5.57
CA ALA A 188 33.16 6.57 -6.67
C ALA A 188 33.74 5.29 -6.07
N ALA A 189 33.20 4.15 -6.47
CA ALA A 189 33.65 2.84 -6.01
C ALA A 189 33.58 2.62 -4.48
N ALA A 190 32.39 2.60 -3.90
CA ALA A 190 32.11 1.39 -3.10
C ALA A 190 32.21 0.25 -4.12
N VAL A 191 33.29 -0.52 -4.08
CA VAL A 191 33.49 -1.73 -4.89
C VAL A 191 32.32 -2.64 -4.56
N ARG A 192 31.19 -2.43 -5.24
CA ARG A 192 30.15 -3.43 -5.34
C ARG A 192 30.88 -4.56 -6.03
N THR A 193 31.20 -5.60 -5.29
CA THR A 193 31.35 -6.93 -5.88
C THR A 193 30.12 -7.07 -6.76
N VAL A 194 30.27 -6.85 -8.06
CA VAL A 194 29.17 -6.96 -9.01
C VAL A 194 28.78 -8.43 -8.86
N PRO A 195 27.64 -8.74 -8.21
CA PRO A 195 27.23 -10.12 -8.16
C PRO A 195 27.15 -10.59 -9.61
N SER A 196 27.58 -11.83 -9.87
CA SER A 196 27.43 -12.41 -11.21
C SER A 196 26.03 -12.09 -11.73
N PRO A 197 25.90 -11.69 -13.01
CA PRO A 197 24.61 -11.32 -13.57
C PRO A 197 23.64 -12.47 -13.27
N ALA A 198 22.54 -12.13 -12.59
CA ALA A 198 21.56 -13.12 -12.19
C ALA A 198 21.07 -13.83 -13.44
N THR A 199 21.12 -15.17 -13.42
CA THR A 199 20.63 -15.99 -14.52
C THR A 199 19.10 -15.93 -14.58
N VAL A 200 18.50 -16.31 -15.70
CA VAL A 200 17.03 -16.42 -15.79
C VAL A 200 16.47 -17.35 -14.73
N ALA A 201 17.16 -18.44 -14.42
CA ALA A 201 16.77 -19.37 -13.37
C ALA A 201 16.71 -18.67 -11.99
N ASP A 202 17.68 -17.79 -11.69
CA ASP A 202 17.69 -17.01 -10.45
C ASP A 202 16.50 -16.05 -10.38
N TRP A 203 16.17 -15.40 -11.51
CA TRP A 203 15.01 -14.51 -11.59
C TRP A 203 13.68 -15.25 -11.46
N ILE A 204 13.54 -16.42 -12.09
CA ILE A 204 12.38 -17.30 -11.93
C ILE A 204 12.22 -17.71 -10.46
N ALA A 205 13.30 -18.14 -9.80
CA ALA A 205 13.26 -18.52 -8.38
C ALA A 205 12.85 -17.34 -7.48
N ARG A 206 13.30 -16.11 -7.80
CA ARG A 206 12.87 -14.89 -7.10
C ARG A 206 11.39 -14.59 -7.33
N LEU A 207 10.88 -14.75 -8.55
CA LEU A 207 9.46 -14.56 -8.85
C LEU A 207 8.57 -15.56 -8.08
N GLU A 208 9.00 -16.81 -7.98
CA GLU A 208 8.26 -17.86 -7.28
C GLU A 208 8.27 -17.67 -5.75
N THR A 209 9.36 -17.14 -5.19
CA THR A 209 9.51 -16.91 -3.75
C THR A 209 8.99 -15.54 -3.28
N ALA A 210 8.79 -14.60 -4.20
CA ALA A 210 8.31 -13.26 -3.87
C ALA A 210 6.89 -13.24 -3.30
N THR A 211 6.77 -12.72 -2.08
CA THR A 211 5.52 -12.58 -1.35
C THR A 211 4.75 -11.34 -1.79
N GLY A 212 3.62 -11.55 -2.44
CA GLY A 212 2.73 -10.48 -2.89
C GLY A 212 2.98 -10.04 -4.34
N ARG A 213 1.98 -9.36 -4.90
CA ARG A 213 1.94 -8.99 -6.32
C ARG A 213 2.99 -7.94 -6.66
N VAL A 214 3.10 -6.90 -5.85
CA VAL A 214 4.05 -5.78 -6.08
C VAL A 214 5.51 -6.24 -6.07
N ALA A 215 5.89 -7.13 -5.14
CA ALA A 215 7.24 -7.69 -5.10
C ALA A 215 7.58 -8.53 -6.34
N ARG A 216 6.62 -9.32 -6.84
CA ARG A 216 6.77 -10.07 -8.09
C ARG A 216 6.90 -9.16 -9.30
N LEU A 217 6.08 -8.12 -9.39
CA LEU A 217 6.11 -7.18 -10.52
C LEU A 217 7.43 -6.39 -10.57
N ASP A 218 7.94 -5.93 -9.44
CA ASP A 218 9.26 -5.27 -9.39
C ASP A 218 10.40 -6.23 -9.74
N SER A 219 10.35 -7.48 -9.22
CA SER A 219 11.32 -8.51 -9.57
C SER A 219 11.29 -8.82 -11.08
N LEU A 220 10.10 -8.88 -11.67
CA LEU A 220 9.93 -9.07 -13.11
C LEU A 220 10.49 -7.90 -13.91
N HIS A 221 10.19 -6.66 -13.50
CA HIS A 221 10.69 -5.47 -14.18
C HIS A 221 12.23 -5.46 -14.22
N LYS A 222 12.87 -5.72 -13.08
CA LYS A 222 14.33 -5.84 -12.98
C LYS A 222 14.89 -7.00 -13.81
N ALA A 223 14.18 -8.12 -13.86
CA ALA A 223 14.57 -9.26 -14.66
C ALA A 223 14.51 -8.95 -16.16
N LEU A 224 13.44 -8.29 -16.62
CA LEU A 224 13.28 -7.87 -18.02
C LEU A 224 14.32 -6.84 -18.44
N ASP A 225 14.72 -5.93 -17.55
CA ASP A 225 15.81 -4.98 -17.80
C ASP A 225 17.19 -5.67 -17.88
N ALA A 226 17.38 -6.74 -17.10
CA ALA A 226 18.65 -7.47 -17.01
C ALA A 226 18.83 -8.54 -18.11
N CYS A 227 17.73 -9.04 -18.68
CA CYS A 227 17.71 -10.12 -19.68
C CYS A 227 17.36 -9.55 -21.07
N PRO A 228 18.36 -9.28 -21.94
CA PRO A 228 18.10 -8.75 -23.28
C PRO A 228 17.61 -9.82 -24.27
N ASP A 229 17.86 -11.11 -23.99
CA ASP A 229 17.45 -12.20 -24.88
C ASP A 229 15.93 -12.41 -24.87
N GLU A 230 15.35 -12.59 -26.05
CA GLU A 230 13.90 -12.68 -26.23
C GLU A 230 13.33 -13.98 -25.64
N ALA A 231 14.06 -15.09 -25.72
CA ALA A 231 13.62 -16.36 -25.16
C ALA A 231 13.62 -16.32 -23.63
N ASP A 232 14.64 -15.71 -23.05
CA ASP A 232 14.75 -15.46 -21.61
C ASP A 232 13.62 -14.55 -21.10
N ARG A 233 13.34 -13.43 -21.79
CA ARG A 233 12.20 -12.54 -21.45
C ARG A 233 10.87 -13.29 -21.50
N LYS A 234 10.66 -14.09 -22.55
CA LYS A 234 9.44 -14.90 -22.70
C LYS A 234 9.28 -15.89 -21.53
N ALA A 235 10.34 -16.58 -21.13
CA ALA A 235 10.30 -17.51 -20.00
C ALA A 235 9.92 -16.81 -18.68
N LEU A 236 10.42 -15.59 -18.46
CA LEU A 236 10.06 -14.77 -17.30
C LEU A 236 8.59 -14.33 -17.32
N ILE A 237 8.10 -13.88 -18.48
CA ILE A 237 6.70 -13.47 -18.67
C ILE A 237 5.75 -14.65 -18.49
N ASP A 238 6.04 -15.79 -19.08
CA ASP A 238 5.24 -17.02 -18.95
C ASP A 238 5.17 -17.46 -17.48
N THR A 239 6.29 -17.38 -16.77
CA THR A 239 6.35 -17.73 -15.34
C THR A 239 5.53 -16.75 -14.48
N ALA A 240 5.69 -15.45 -14.68
CA ALA A 240 4.91 -14.44 -13.96
C ALA A 240 3.41 -14.57 -14.25
N THR A 241 3.04 -14.80 -15.52
CA THR A 241 1.67 -15.05 -15.96
C THR A 241 1.07 -16.25 -15.22
N ARG A 242 1.78 -17.38 -15.20
CA ARG A 242 1.36 -18.60 -14.50
C ARG A 242 1.09 -18.35 -13.00
N ILE A 243 1.97 -17.60 -12.33
CA ILE A 243 1.83 -17.29 -10.89
C ILE A 243 0.59 -16.42 -10.64
N GLU A 244 0.40 -15.36 -11.43
CA GLU A 244 -0.73 -14.44 -11.27
C GLU A 244 -2.07 -15.12 -11.63
N LEU A 245 -2.11 -15.92 -12.71
CA LEU A 245 -3.30 -16.70 -13.06
C LEU A 245 -3.64 -17.75 -12.01
N ALA A 246 -2.67 -18.42 -11.40
CA ALA A 246 -2.93 -19.37 -10.32
C ALA A 246 -3.59 -18.70 -9.10
N ALA A 247 -3.20 -17.45 -8.79
CA ALA A 247 -3.83 -16.67 -7.72
C ALA A 247 -5.27 -16.27 -8.06
N LEU A 248 -5.56 -15.93 -9.32
CA LEU A 248 -6.91 -15.65 -9.81
C LEU A 248 -7.77 -16.91 -9.85
N ALA A 249 -7.25 -18.03 -10.36
CA ALA A 249 -7.95 -19.31 -10.44
C ALA A 249 -8.46 -19.76 -9.07
N ARG A 250 -7.62 -19.68 -8.02
CA ARG A 250 -8.03 -19.97 -6.64
C ARG A 250 -9.21 -19.13 -6.15
N LYS A 251 -9.35 -17.87 -6.61
CA LYS A 251 -10.51 -17.02 -6.28
C LYS A 251 -11.74 -17.41 -7.10
N LEU A 252 -11.56 -17.84 -8.34
CA LEU A 252 -12.62 -18.21 -9.27
C LEU A 252 -13.21 -19.60 -9.02
N ASP A 253 -12.44 -20.54 -8.47
CA ASP A 253 -12.88 -21.92 -8.23
C ASP A 253 -14.04 -22.02 -7.22
N VAL A 254 -14.20 -21.00 -6.38
CA VAL A 254 -15.29 -20.93 -5.39
C VAL A 254 -16.54 -20.21 -5.96
N ALA A 255 -16.43 -19.57 -7.13
CA ALA A 255 -17.50 -18.74 -7.67
C ALA A 255 -18.46 -19.54 -8.58
N PRO A 256 -19.80 -19.40 -8.42
CA PRO A 256 -20.76 -20.04 -9.32
C PRO A 256 -20.70 -19.45 -10.73
N GLY A 257 -21.07 -20.23 -11.76
CA GLY A 257 -20.86 -19.93 -13.19
C GLY A 257 -21.09 -18.47 -13.62
N PRO A 258 -22.27 -17.87 -13.41
CA PRO A 258 -22.53 -16.47 -13.79
C PRO A 258 -21.65 -15.45 -13.05
N THR A 259 -21.27 -15.76 -11.81
CA THR A 259 -20.37 -14.93 -11.00
C THR A 259 -18.93 -15.06 -11.49
N LYS A 260 -18.52 -16.26 -11.89
CA LYS A 260 -17.20 -16.53 -12.48
C LYS A 260 -16.97 -15.70 -13.74
N THR A 261 -17.92 -15.68 -14.68
CA THR A 261 -17.84 -14.85 -15.90
C THR A 261 -17.67 -13.36 -15.58
N ARG A 262 -18.49 -12.83 -14.65
CA ARG A 262 -18.38 -11.42 -14.23
C ARG A 262 -17.03 -11.12 -13.55
N GLN A 263 -16.51 -12.05 -12.76
CA GLN A 263 -15.21 -11.90 -12.10
C GLN A 263 -14.06 -11.94 -13.11
N ILE A 264 -14.10 -12.81 -14.13
CA ILE A 264 -13.10 -12.83 -15.21
C ILE A 264 -13.14 -11.52 -16.02
N GLN A 265 -14.33 -11.05 -16.41
CA GLN A 265 -14.49 -9.77 -17.11
C GLN A 265 -13.95 -8.60 -16.28
N LYS A 266 -14.24 -8.59 -14.98
CA LYS A 266 -13.69 -7.60 -14.05
C LYS A 266 -12.16 -7.69 -13.99
N ALA A 267 -11.59 -8.88 -13.88
CA ALA A 267 -10.14 -9.08 -13.86
C ALA A 267 -9.46 -8.61 -15.16
N ILE A 268 -10.09 -8.79 -16.33
CA ILE A 268 -9.60 -8.25 -17.61
C ILE A 268 -9.55 -6.72 -17.56
N ILE A 269 -10.62 -6.08 -17.08
CA ILE A 269 -10.69 -4.61 -16.97
C ILE A 269 -9.62 -4.10 -16.00
N GLU A 270 -9.48 -4.75 -14.85
CA GLU A 270 -8.46 -4.40 -13.84
C GLU A 270 -7.04 -4.59 -14.40
N THR A 271 -6.76 -5.71 -15.05
CA THR A 271 -5.44 -6.00 -15.66
C THR A 271 -5.09 -4.99 -16.76
N ARG A 272 -6.06 -4.60 -17.58
CA ARG A 272 -5.89 -3.52 -18.59
C ARG A 272 -5.66 -2.15 -17.93
N ALA A 273 -6.17 -1.97 -16.72
CA ALA A 273 -6.01 -0.73 -15.96
C ALA A 273 -4.71 -0.65 -15.17
N ASP A 274 -4.10 -1.79 -14.87
CA ASP A 274 -2.91 -1.88 -14.04
C ASP A 274 -1.64 -1.39 -14.74
N ASN A 275 -0.70 -0.89 -13.93
CA ASN A 275 0.61 -0.44 -14.38
C ASN A 275 1.63 -1.59 -14.33
N ILE A 276 1.38 -2.63 -15.12
CA ILE A 276 2.28 -3.79 -15.30
C ILE A 276 2.97 -3.72 -16.67
N PRO A 277 4.12 -4.41 -16.87
CA PRO A 277 4.78 -4.47 -18.17
C PRO A 277 3.80 -4.87 -19.27
N ASP A 278 3.86 -4.17 -20.41
CA ASP A 278 2.90 -4.33 -21.50
C ASP A 278 2.83 -5.79 -22.00
N GLU A 279 3.97 -6.47 -22.08
CA GLU A 279 4.05 -7.86 -22.52
C GLU A 279 3.32 -8.81 -21.56
N LEU A 280 3.48 -8.61 -20.25
CA LEU A 280 2.76 -9.36 -19.22
C LEU A 280 1.26 -9.06 -19.26
N ARG A 281 0.89 -7.78 -19.48
CA ARG A 281 -0.51 -7.35 -19.55
C ARG A 281 -1.24 -8.05 -20.69
N ASP A 282 -0.64 -8.03 -21.87
CA ASP A 282 -1.25 -8.59 -23.08
C ASP A 282 -1.39 -10.11 -22.96
N GLU A 283 -0.39 -10.79 -22.40
CA GLU A 283 -0.44 -12.22 -22.14
C GLU A 283 -1.51 -12.60 -21.11
N LEU A 284 -1.59 -11.88 -19.98
CA LEU A 284 -2.63 -12.11 -18.97
C LEU A 284 -4.04 -11.90 -19.54
N VAL A 285 -4.26 -10.82 -20.30
CA VAL A 285 -5.55 -10.53 -20.94
C VAL A 285 -5.93 -11.63 -21.92
N ARG A 286 -4.99 -12.07 -22.76
CA ARG A 286 -5.20 -13.17 -23.72
C ARG A 286 -5.63 -14.46 -23.04
N GLN A 287 -4.97 -14.82 -21.94
CA GLN A 287 -5.29 -16.03 -21.16
C GLN A 287 -6.65 -15.93 -20.47
N LEU A 288 -6.98 -14.77 -19.90
CA LEU A 288 -8.29 -14.53 -19.28
C LEU A 288 -9.43 -14.54 -20.31
N GLU A 289 -9.22 -13.99 -21.50
CA GLU A 289 -10.19 -14.05 -22.60
C GLU A 289 -10.40 -15.48 -23.11
N ALA A 290 -9.35 -16.31 -23.13
CA ALA A 290 -9.47 -17.72 -23.49
C ALA A 290 -10.37 -18.50 -22.50
N GLN A 291 -10.38 -18.13 -21.21
CA GLN A 291 -11.26 -18.74 -20.20
C GLN A 291 -12.75 -18.32 -20.32
N LEU A 292 -13.06 -17.28 -21.10
CA LEU A 292 -14.45 -16.85 -21.36
C LEU A 292 -15.10 -17.59 -22.53
N ARG A 293 -14.30 -18.22 -23.39
CA ARG A 293 -14.77 -18.97 -24.56
C ARG A 293 -15.11 -20.40 -24.17
#